data_AF-A0A7N2KXE5-F1
#
_entry.id   AF-A0A7N2KXE5-F1
#
_cell.length_a   1.000
_cell.length_b   1.000
_cell.length_c   1.000
_cell.angle_alpha   90.00
_cell.angle_beta   90.00
_cell.angle_gamma   90.00
#
_symmetry.space_group_name_H-M   'P 1'
#
loop_
_entity.id
_entity.type
_entity.pdbx_description
1 polymer ?
#
loop_
_entity_poly.entity_id
_entity_poly.type
_entity_poly.pdbx_seq_one_letter_code
_entity_poly.pdbx_strand_id
1 'polypeptide(L)'
;MNDRARIYENKGNVIHFTRGEGQEIGTGTGLDNIIGSSLPQHPLDNPCPICGDESRRDGVISSCIDCFLSGGDLYRYEYGVTPAFFLAKPRGGTCTLASSESEEQVIYRAFYFLRKGFGVYDVMKNNCEDFALCCKTGLKVIPTVKVGQSGQAASFQAATGVFLPLACLSPLGYAATSVASLVATYGKYSVNRYINDIGVRRDVMRVVLEE
;
A
#
# COMPACT_ATOMS: atom_id res chain seq x y z
N MET A 1 -1.58 5.12 9.88
CA MET A 1 -0.57 5.11 8.80
C MET A 1 -1.39 5.13 7.52
N ASN A 2 -1.55 6.30 6.92
CA ASN A 2 -2.49 6.52 5.81
C ASN A 2 -1.81 6.17 4.49
N ASP A 3 -1.82 4.90 4.11
CA ASP A 3 -1.21 4.49 2.87
C ASP A 3 -2.26 4.59 1.78
N ARG A 4 -2.30 5.76 1.12
CA ARG A 4 -3.16 6.04 -0.04
C ARG A 4 -2.29 6.17 -1.28
N ALA A 5 -2.62 5.42 -2.33
CA ALA A 5 -1.94 5.51 -3.62
C ALA A 5 -2.94 5.88 -4.72
N ARG A 6 -2.48 6.62 -5.73
CA ARG A 6 -3.34 7.25 -6.75
C ARG A 6 -2.65 7.40 -8.08
N ILE A 7 -3.44 7.66 -9.12
CA ILE A 7 -2.98 8.05 -10.45
C ILE A 7 -3.64 9.37 -10.82
N TYR A 8 -2.81 10.36 -11.16
CA TYR A 8 -3.27 11.71 -11.45
C TYR A 8 -3.90 11.80 -12.84
N GLU A 9 -5.07 12.42 -12.92
CA GLU A 9 -5.70 12.81 -14.18
C GLU A 9 -5.55 14.33 -14.39
N ASN A 10 -5.38 14.75 -15.63
CA ASN A 10 -5.18 16.14 -16.08
C ASN A 10 -6.34 17.12 -15.79
N LYS A 11 -7.29 16.75 -14.92
CA LYS A 11 -8.48 17.53 -14.53
C LYS A 11 -8.63 17.73 -13.02
N GLY A 12 -7.59 17.44 -12.24
CA GLY A 12 -7.64 17.55 -10.76
C GLY A 12 -8.34 16.38 -10.06
N ASN A 13 -8.74 15.37 -10.83
CA ASN A 13 -9.28 14.12 -10.34
C ASN A 13 -8.18 13.06 -10.18
N VAL A 14 -8.44 12.09 -9.33
CA VAL A 14 -7.52 11.02 -8.98
C VAL A 14 -8.27 9.70 -8.93
N ILE A 15 -7.73 8.71 -9.64
CA ILE A 15 -8.23 7.34 -9.61
C ILE A 15 -7.49 6.58 -8.51
N HIS A 16 -8.24 5.98 -7.58
CA HIS A 16 -7.69 5.20 -6.49
C HIS A 16 -8.59 4.03 -6.12
N PHE A 17 -8.01 3.05 -5.41
CA PHE A 17 -8.71 1.86 -4.96
C PHE A 17 -8.98 1.97 -3.46
N THR A 18 -10.25 1.82 -3.07
CA THR A 18 -10.75 2.11 -1.72
C THR A 18 -11.63 0.99 -1.18
N ARG A 19 -11.68 0.88 0.14
CA ARG A 19 -12.75 0.19 0.85
C ARG A 19 -13.89 1.18 1.06
N GLY A 20 -15.11 0.83 0.62
CA GLY A 20 -16.30 1.66 0.82
C GLY A 20 -16.74 1.72 2.28
N GLU A 21 -17.70 2.59 2.58
CA GLU A 21 -18.28 2.71 3.93
C GLU A 21 -19.09 1.46 4.34
N GLY A 22 -18.84 0.95 5.55
CA GLY A 22 -19.74 -0.01 6.21
C GLY A 22 -19.38 -1.51 6.16
N GLN A 23 -18.26 -1.91 5.54
CA GLN A 23 -17.85 -3.32 5.52
C GLN A 23 -16.91 -3.67 6.68
N GLU A 24 -17.49 -3.86 7.88
CA GLU A 24 -16.78 -4.40 9.05
C GLU A 24 -16.49 -5.90 8.87
N ILE A 25 -15.29 -6.23 8.41
CA ILE A 25 -14.61 -7.44 8.88
C ILE A 25 -13.26 -7.00 9.42
N GLY A 26 -13.28 -6.46 10.63
CA GLY A 26 -12.15 -6.30 11.51
C GLY A 26 -12.40 -7.16 12.74
N THR A 27 -11.42 -7.97 13.12
CA THR A 27 -11.45 -8.95 14.22
C THR A 27 -11.58 -8.32 15.63
N GLY A 28 -12.29 -7.20 15.78
CA GLY A 28 -12.56 -6.57 17.07
C GLY A 28 -11.31 -6.07 17.80
N THR A 29 -10.26 -5.66 17.08
CA THR A 29 -9.06 -5.03 17.66
C THR A 29 -8.94 -3.61 17.16
N GLY A 30 -8.71 -2.63 18.06
CA GLY A 30 -8.67 -1.17 17.82
C GLY A 30 -7.62 -0.63 16.83
N LEU A 31 -7.27 -1.40 15.82
CA LEU A 31 -6.42 -1.07 14.68
C LEU A 31 -7.21 -0.51 13.49
N ASP A 32 -8.54 -0.60 13.51
CA ASP A 32 -9.42 -0.15 12.42
C ASP A 32 -9.24 1.35 12.12
N ASN A 33 -8.94 2.17 13.15
CA ASN A 33 -8.71 3.61 13.02
C ASN A 33 -7.32 3.99 12.49
N ILE A 34 -6.35 3.07 12.50
CA ILE A 34 -4.95 3.37 12.15
C ILE A 34 -4.61 2.86 10.74
N ILE A 35 -5.38 1.90 10.22
CA ILE A 35 -5.10 1.20 8.95
C ILE A 35 -6.18 1.51 7.89
N GLY A 36 -7.39 1.91 8.29
CA GLY A 36 -8.50 2.21 7.38
C GLY A 36 -8.63 3.70 7.06
N SER A 37 -7.72 4.29 6.30
CA SER A 37 -7.83 5.72 5.94
C SER A 37 -8.49 5.97 4.59
N SER A 38 -9.15 5.02 3.95
CA SER A 38 -9.84 5.32 2.68
C SER A 38 -11.21 5.98 2.87
N LEU A 39 -11.56 6.34 4.11
CA LEU A 39 -12.76 7.10 4.47
C LEU A 39 -12.60 8.60 4.14
N PRO A 40 -13.52 9.18 3.33
CA PRO A 40 -13.75 10.61 3.33
C PRO A 40 -14.32 11.01 4.70
N GLN A 41 -13.66 11.90 5.44
CA GLN A 41 -14.21 12.44 6.71
C GLN A 41 -15.30 13.51 6.49
N HIS A 42 -15.94 13.54 5.32
CA HIS A 42 -16.97 14.55 5.08
C HIS A 42 -18.25 14.20 5.84
N PRO A 43 -18.78 15.12 6.67
CA PRO A 43 -20.07 14.94 7.32
C PRO A 43 -21.15 14.61 6.29
N LEU A 44 -22.05 13.70 6.67
CA LEU A 44 -23.19 13.21 5.87
C LEU A 44 -24.06 14.33 5.28
N ASP A 45 -23.96 15.55 5.83
CA ASP A 45 -24.79 16.70 5.52
C ASP A 45 -24.17 17.69 4.49
N ASN A 46 -22.94 17.46 4.01
CA ASN A 46 -22.30 18.32 2.98
C ASN A 46 -21.43 17.50 1.99
N PRO A 47 -22.04 16.92 0.94
CA PRO A 47 -21.30 16.18 -0.07
C PRO A 47 -20.36 17.11 -0.86
N CYS A 48 -19.23 16.57 -1.31
CA CYS A 48 -18.30 17.32 -2.14
C CYS A 48 -18.98 17.77 -3.45
N PRO A 49 -18.93 19.05 -3.83
CA PRO A 49 -19.57 19.52 -5.06
C PRO A 49 -18.96 18.92 -6.34
N ILE A 50 -17.73 18.39 -6.26
CA ILE A 50 -17.01 17.75 -7.38
C ILE A 50 -17.29 16.24 -7.42
N CYS A 51 -17.29 15.58 -6.26
CA CYS A 51 -17.37 14.11 -6.20
C CYS A 51 -18.79 13.59 -5.94
N GLY A 52 -19.68 14.40 -5.37
CA GLY A 52 -20.93 13.93 -4.79
C GLY A 52 -20.70 12.77 -3.80
N ASP A 53 -21.58 11.77 -3.88
CA ASP A 53 -21.51 10.55 -3.06
C ASP A 53 -20.55 9.48 -3.61
N GLU A 54 -19.98 9.67 -4.81
CA GLU A 54 -19.11 8.67 -5.46
C GLU A 54 -17.83 8.39 -4.66
N SER A 55 -17.39 9.36 -3.85
CA SER A 55 -16.23 9.22 -2.96
C SER A 55 -16.39 8.14 -1.88
N ARG A 56 -17.62 7.64 -1.66
CA ARG A 56 -17.96 6.68 -0.59
C ARG A 56 -18.12 5.24 -1.09
N ARG A 57 -18.03 5.03 -2.41
CA ARG A 57 -18.14 3.69 -3.02
C ARG A 57 -16.92 2.84 -2.72
N ASP A 58 -17.11 1.52 -2.71
CA ASP A 58 -16.02 0.56 -2.67
C ASP A 58 -15.46 0.29 -4.07
N GLY A 59 -14.22 -0.18 -4.12
CA GLY A 59 -13.56 -0.53 -5.37
C GLY A 59 -12.74 0.61 -5.95
N VAL A 60 -12.63 0.65 -7.29
CA VAL A 60 -11.85 1.67 -7.98
C VAL A 60 -12.77 2.86 -8.27
N ILE A 61 -12.42 4.03 -7.75
CA ILE A 61 -13.22 5.24 -7.87
C ILE A 61 -12.37 6.41 -8.38
N SER A 62 -13.04 7.46 -8.84
CA SER A 62 -12.43 8.74 -9.20
C SER A 62 -12.95 9.81 -8.25
N SER A 63 -12.05 10.52 -7.57
CA SER A 63 -12.39 11.63 -6.68
C SER A 63 -11.54 12.86 -6.97
N CYS A 64 -11.92 14.02 -6.45
CA CYS A 64 -11.04 15.17 -6.41
C CYS A 64 -9.87 14.92 -5.46
N ILE A 65 -8.83 15.73 -5.63
CA ILE A 65 -7.63 15.74 -4.79
C ILE A 65 -7.96 15.90 -3.29
N ASP A 66 -8.86 16.80 -2.94
CA ASP A 66 -9.15 17.14 -1.55
C ASP A 66 -9.87 15.99 -0.83
N CYS A 67 -10.83 15.35 -1.49
CA CYS A 67 -11.49 14.15 -0.94
C CYS A 67 -10.52 12.98 -0.83
N PHE A 68 -9.63 12.80 -1.80
CA PHE A 68 -8.59 11.77 -1.72
C PHE A 68 -7.62 12.03 -0.56
N LEU A 69 -7.25 13.30 -0.31
CA LEU A 69 -6.33 13.66 0.77
C LEU A 69 -7.01 13.71 2.13
N SER A 70 -8.27 14.10 2.23
CA SER A 70 -9.01 14.21 3.49
C SER A 70 -8.13 14.79 4.63
N GLY A 71 -7.38 15.86 4.33
CA GLY A 71 -6.45 16.52 5.26
C GLY A 71 -5.08 15.84 5.48
N GLY A 72 -4.74 14.79 4.75
CA GLY A 72 -3.47 14.08 4.82
C GLY A 72 -2.42 14.54 3.81
N ASP A 73 -1.17 14.12 4.04
CA ASP A 73 -0.03 14.48 3.21
C ASP A 73 0.13 13.60 1.97
N LEU A 74 0.87 14.14 0.98
CA LEU A 74 1.28 13.39 -0.20
C LEU A 74 2.70 12.86 -0.08
N TYR A 75 2.83 11.57 -0.37
CA TYR A 75 4.11 10.94 -0.55
C TYR A 75 4.31 10.49 -1.99
N ARG A 76 5.50 10.72 -2.55
CA ARG A 76 5.85 10.28 -3.90
C ARG A 76 6.50 8.90 -3.83
N TYR A 77 5.83 7.90 -4.40
CA TYR A 77 6.38 6.56 -4.57
C TYR A 77 7.44 6.54 -5.68
N GLU A 78 8.60 5.95 -5.42
CA GLU A 78 9.73 5.89 -6.37
C GLU A 78 9.77 4.55 -7.13
N TYR A 79 9.92 4.60 -8.45
CA TYR A 79 9.92 3.42 -9.32
C TYR A 79 11.29 3.22 -9.96
N GLY A 80 11.67 1.98 -10.25
CA GLY A 80 12.94 1.64 -10.90
C GLY A 80 14.17 2.04 -10.10
N VAL A 81 14.08 2.04 -8.76
CA VAL A 81 15.21 2.44 -7.91
C VAL A 81 16.30 1.37 -7.91
N THR A 82 17.52 1.72 -7.48
CA THR A 82 18.60 0.74 -7.34
C THR A 82 18.39 -0.15 -6.11
N PRO A 83 18.92 -1.39 -6.09
CA PRO A 83 18.87 -2.25 -4.89
C PRO A 83 19.44 -1.59 -3.64
N ALA A 84 20.54 -0.84 -3.77
CA ALA A 84 21.14 -0.10 -2.67
C ALA A 84 20.20 0.97 -2.11
N PHE A 85 19.54 1.73 -3.00
CA PHE A 85 18.55 2.73 -2.59
C PHE A 85 17.35 2.08 -1.90
N PHE A 86 16.83 0.98 -2.44
CA PHE A 86 15.71 0.23 -1.88
C PHE A 86 16.02 -0.29 -0.46
N LEU A 87 17.19 -0.91 -0.26
CA LEU A 87 17.61 -1.46 1.04
C LEU A 87 17.91 -0.36 2.07
N ALA A 88 18.32 0.83 1.62
CA ALA A 88 18.54 1.98 2.49
C ALA A 88 17.25 2.63 2.99
N LYS A 89 16.08 2.35 2.39
CA LYS A 89 14.80 2.91 2.84
C LYS A 89 14.28 2.13 4.04
N PRO A 90 14.13 2.76 5.22
CA PRO A 90 13.68 2.06 6.42
C PRO A 90 12.19 1.68 6.34
N ARG A 91 11.38 2.45 5.61
CA ARG A 91 9.92 2.31 5.57
C ARG A 91 9.42 1.62 4.31
N GLY A 92 8.58 0.58 4.48
CA GLY A 92 7.71 -0.05 3.48
C GLY A 92 6.94 0.92 2.60
N GLY A 93 6.51 0.50 1.41
CA GLY A 93 5.52 1.27 0.63
C GLY A 93 6.00 2.62 0.09
N THR A 94 7.32 2.82 -0.07
CA THR A 94 7.91 4.09 -0.54
C THR A 94 8.58 4.00 -1.90
N CYS A 95 9.04 2.81 -2.29
CA CYS A 95 9.73 2.59 -3.55
C CYS A 95 9.71 1.12 -3.97
N THR A 96 9.92 0.89 -5.27
CA THR A 96 10.06 -0.44 -5.88
C THR A 96 11.21 -0.50 -6.88
N LEU A 97 11.77 -1.70 -7.08
CA LEU A 97 12.78 -1.97 -8.10
C LEU A 97 12.16 -2.07 -9.49
N ALA A 98 10.84 -2.28 -9.60
CA ALA A 98 10.13 -2.30 -10.86
C ALA A 98 10.06 -0.91 -11.51
N SER A 99 10.39 -0.83 -12.78
CA SER A 99 10.24 0.40 -13.56
C SER A 99 8.77 0.74 -13.82
N SER A 100 8.45 2.04 -13.85
CA SER A 100 7.15 2.50 -14.34
C SER A 100 7.08 2.37 -15.86
N GLU A 101 5.91 1.98 -16.37
CA GLU A 101 5.55 2.12 -17.78
C GLU A 101 5.23 3.59 -18.13
N SER A 102 5.00 3.85 -19.42
CA SER A 102 4.70 5.19 -19.93
C SER A 102 3.40 5.74 -19.34
N GLU A 103 3.29 7.06 -19.26
CA GLU A 103 2.13 7.72 -18.66
C GLU A 103 0.83 7.33 -19.35
N GLU A 104 0.85 7.15 -20.67
CA GLU A 104 -0.31 6.74 -21.46
C GLU A 104 -0.81 5.34 -21.04
N GLN A 105 0.11 4.39 -20.83
CA GLN A 105 -0.24 3.04 -20.37
C GLN A 105 -0.80 3.05 -18.95
N VAL A 106 -0.21 3.86 -18.08
CA VAL A 106 -0.66 4.01 -16.69
C VAL A 106 -2.07 4.58 -16.63
N ILE A 107 -2.33 5.66 -17.38
CA ILE A 107 -3.64 6.31 -17.46
C ILE A 107 -4.67 5.37 -18.07
N TYR A 108 -4.34 4.71 -19.19
CA TYR A 108 -5.22 3.75 -19.84
C TYR A 108 -5.64 2.62 -18.88
N ARG A 109 -4.67 2.06 -18.16
CA ARG A 109 -4.92 0.99 -17.17
C ARG A 109 -5.76 1.46 -15.99
N ALA A 110 -5.52 2.67 -15.49
CA ALA A 110 -6.33 3.27 -14.42
C ALA A 110 -7.79 3.39 -14.83
N PHE A 111 -8.05 3.89 -16.04
CA PHE A 111 -9.40 4.02 -16.59
C PHE A 111 -10.07 2.68 -16.87
N TYR A 112 -9.30 1.71 -17.35
CA TYR A 112 -9.79 0.35 -17.53
C TYR A 112 -10.33 -0.21 -16.20
N PHE A 113 -9.54 -0.12 -15.13
CA PHE A 113 -9.95 -0.62 -13.82
C PHE A 113 -11.02 0.23 -13.14
N LEU A 114 -11.11 1.53 -13.44
CA LEU A 114 -12.24 2.36 -13.02
C LEU A 114 -13.56 1.84 -13.61
N ARG A 115 -13.54 1.30 -14.83
CA ARG A 115 -14.75 0.78 -15.52
C ARG A 115 -15.06 -0.68 -15.19
N LYS A 116 -14.03 -1.53 -15.11
CA LYS A 116 -14.18 -2.99 -14.97
C LYS A 116 -14.00 -3.47 -13.53
N GLY A 117 -13.44 -2.64 -12.65
CA GLY A 117 -13.05 -2.99 -11.29
C GLY A 117 -11.67 -3.65 -11.20
N PHE A 118 -11.12 -3.73 -9.99
CA PHE A 118 -9.79 -4.31 -9.70
C PHE A 118 -9.84 -5.54 -8.78
N GLY A 119 -11.04 -6.08 -8.57
CA GLY A 119 -11.32 -7.13 -7.58
C GLY A 119 -11.73 -6.55 -6.24
N VAL A 120 -11.82 -7.42 -5.22
CA VAL A 120 -12.25 -7.04 -3.87
C VAL A 120 -11.08 -6.43 -3.11
N TYR A 121 -11.34 -5.32 -2.42
CA TYR A 121 -10.33 -4.64 -1.60
C TYR A 121 -10.00 -5.50 -0.36
N ASP A 122 -8.72 -5.83 -0.20
CA ASP A 122 -8.16 -6.51 0.98
C ASP A 122 -6.91 -5.75 1.42
N VAL A 123 -6.94 -5.21 2.64
CA VAL A 123 -5.87 -4.38 3.22
C VAL A 123 -4.48 -5.02 3.13
N MET A 124 -4.39 -6.35 3.17
CA MET A 124 -3.13 -7.09 3.23
C MET A 124 -2.73 -7.75 1.90
N LYS A 125 -3.67 -7.95 0.98
CA LYS A 125 -3.46 -8.76 -0.25
C LYS A 125 -3.79 -8.07 -1.57
N ASN A 126 -4.76 -7.17 -1.56
CA ASN A 126 -5.21 -6.46 -2.77
C ASN A 126 -5.71 -5.09 -2.33
N ASN A 127 -4.77 -4.20 -2.04
CA ASN A 127 -5.06 -2.87 -1.50
C ASN A 127 -4.70 -1.77 -2.52
N CYS A 128 -4.71 -0.52 -2.06
CA CYS A 128 -4.37 0.65 -2.86
C CYS A 128 -2.92 0.63 -3.41
N GLU A 129 -1.96 0.05 -2.67
CA GLU A 129 -0.57 -0.11 -3.10
C GLU A 129 -0.50 -1.10 -4.27
N ASP A 130 -1.19 -2.25 -4.17
CA ASP A 130 -1.27 -3.24 -5.24
C ASP A 130 -1.92 -2.64 -6.50
N PHE A 131 -2.99 -1.87 -6.34
CA PHE A 131 -3.63 -1.16 -7.46
C PHE A 131 -2.67 -0.17 -8.13
N ALA A 132 -1.99 0.68 -7.34
CA ALA A 132 -1.08 1.67 -7.90
C ALA A 132 0.14 1.03 -8.57
N LEU A 133 0.72 0.00 -7.96
CA LEU A 133 1.80 -0.80 -8.55
C LEU A 133 1.36 -1.44 -9.85
N CYS A 134 0.18 -2.06 -9.88
CA CYS A 134 -0.37 -2.68 -11.07
C CYS A 134 -0.58 -1.66 -12.19
N CYS A 135 -1.17 -0.52 -11.87
CA CYS A 135 -1.33 0.57 -12.81
C CYS A 135 -0.01 1.10 -13.35
N LYS A 136 0.99 1.28 -12.48
CA LYS A 136 2.28 1.90 -12.83
C LYS A 136 3.24 0.96 -13.56
N THR A 137 3.22 -0.33 -13.24
CA THR A 137 4.19 -1.31 -13.76
C THR A 137 3.59 -2.29 -14.77
N GLY A 138 2.25 -2.37 -14.82
CA GLY A 138 1.56 -3.40 -15.59
C GLY A 138 1.69 -4.81 -15.00
N LEU A 139 2.21 -4.95 -13.78
CA LEU A 139 2.42 -6.23 -13.12
C LEU A 139 1.38 -6.44 -12.02
N LYS A 140 0.82 -7.65 -11.95
CA LYS A 140 -0.04 -8.07 -10.85
C LYS A 140 0.48 -9.35 -10.26
N VAL A 141 0.49 -9.39 -8.93
CA VAL A 141 0.89 -10.56 -8.17
C VAL A 141 -0.16 -11.66 -8.30
N ILE A 142 0.29 -12.88 -8.58
CA ILE A 142 -0.57 -14.05 -8.60
C ILE A 142 -0.69 -14.56 -7.16
N PRO A 143 -1.90 -14.66 -6.58
CA PRO A 143 -2.06 -15.14 -5.21
C PRO A 143 -1.86 -16.67 -5.16
N THR A 144 -0.62 -17.14 -5.27
CA THR A 144 -0.29 -18.57 -5.12
C THR A 144 -0.11 -18.99 -3.66
N VAL A 145 0.01 -18.08 -2.67
CA VAL A 145 0.18 -18.43 -1.25
C VAL A 145 -0.48 -17.41 -0.29
N LYS A 146 -1.11 -17.91 0.78
CA LYS A 146 -1.99 -17.21 1.75
C LYS A 146 -1.33 -16.15 2.68
N VAL A 147 -0.11 -15.67 2.43
CA VAL A 147 0.59 -14.71 3.32
C VAL A 147 0.48 -13.30 2.73
N GLY A 148 0.25 -12.26 3.53
CA GLY A 148 0.16 -10.86 3.05
C GLY A 148 1.49 -10.38 2.46
N GLN A 149 1.44 -9.68 1.31
CA GLN A 149 2.60 -9.53 0.40
C GLN A 149 3.00 -8.08 0.11
N SER A 150 2.37 -7.10 0.77
CA SER A 150 2.70 -5.68 0.60
C SER A 150 3.96 -5.29 1.39
N GLY A 151 4.68 -4.25 0.94
CA GLY A 151 5.83 -3.70 1.66
C GLY A 151 5.45 -3.17 3.05
N GLN A 152 4.20 -2.75 3.21
CA GLN A 152 3.62 -2.37 4.49
C GLN A 152 3.39 -3.56 5.42
N ALA A 153 2.83 -4.68 4.92
CA ALA A 153 2.63 -5.88 5.73
C ALA A 153 3.94 -6.39 6.32
N ALA A 154 5.02 -6.37 5.52
CA ALA A 154 6.37 -6.69 6.00
C ALA A 154 6.85 -5.74 7.11
N SER A 155 6.51 -4.45 7.02
CA SER A 155 6.86 -3.45 8.05
C SER A 155 6.14 -3.71 9.37
N PHE A 156 4.85 -4.07 9.31
CA PHE A 156 4.05 -4.43 10.48
C PHE A 156 4.54 -5.72 11.17
N GLN A 157 4.92 -6.74 10.41
CA GLN A 157 5.50 -7.97 10.96
C GLN A 157 6.82 -7.71 11.68
N ALA A 158 7.67 -6.82 11.15
CA ALA A 158 8.92 -6.46 11.80
C ALA A 158 8.69 -5.74 13.15
N ALA A 159 7.67 -4.89 13.25
CA ALA A 159 7.36 -4.16 14.48
C ALA A 159 6.84 -5.07 15.62
N THR A 160 6.13 -6.15 15.30
CA THR A 160 5.55 -7.07 16.29
C THR A 160 6.56 -8.10 16.82
N GLY A 161 7.58 -8.46 16.03
CA GLY A 161 8.65 -9.39 16.43
C GLY A 161 9.63 -8.89 17.50
N VAL A 162 9.50 -7.64 17.96
CA VAL A 162 10.40 -7.01 18.95
C VAL A 162 9.95 -7.28 20.41
N PHE A 163 8.75 -7.83 20.65
CA PHE A 163 8.14 -7.87 21.98
C PHE A 163 8.36 -9.14 22.84
N LEU A 164 8.99 -10.21 22.34
CA LEU A 164 9.27 -11.44 23.10
C LEU A 164 10.76 -11.81 22.90
N PRO A 165 11.70 -11.74 23.88
CA PRO A 165 11.56 -11.90 25.33
C PRO A 165 12.41 -10.91 26.16
N LEU A 166 11.77 -9.93 26.82
CA LEU A 166 12.46 -8.79 27.46
C LEU A 166 12.80 -8.97 28.96
N ALA A 167 12.69 -10.16 29.54
CA ALA A 167 12.64 -10.31 31.01
C ALA A 167 13.91 -10.90 31.69
N CYS A 168 15.00 -11.20 30.98
CA CYS A 168 16.11 -11.98 31.57
C CYS A 168 17.55 -11.45 31.35
N LEU A 169 17.77 -10.20 30.94
CA LEU A 169 19.12 -9.70 30.62
C LEU A 169 19.61 -8.61 31.59
N SER A 170 20.90 -8.65 31.94
CA SER A 170 21.61 -7.62 32.72
C SER A 170 21.70 -6.29 31.93
N PRO A 171 21.90 -5.11 32.54
CA PRO A 171 21.82 -3.82 31.84
C PRO A 171 22.77 -3.66 30.63
N LEU A 172 23.98 -4.20 30.71
CA LEU A 172 24.97 -4.19 29.62
C LEU A 172 24.70 -5.31 28.59
N GLY A 173 24.24 -6.47 29.06
CA GLY A 173 23.75 -7.55 28.22
C GLY A 173 22.53 -7.10 27.40
N TYR A 174 21.63 -6.33 27.99
CA TYR A 174 20.42 -5.74 27.40
C TYR A 174 20.77 -4.78 26.26
N ALA A 175 21.74 -3.88 26.43
CA ALA A 175 22.14 -2.94 25.38
C ALA A 175 22.79 -3.63 24.17
N ALA A 176 23.74 -4.55 24.38
CA ALA A 176 24.40 -5.25 23.28
C ALA A 176 23.48 -6.25 22.56
N THR A 177 22.66 -6.99 23.32
CA THR A 177 21.67 -7.91 22.73
C THR A 177 20.53 -7.17 22.05
N SER A 178 20.08 -6.02 22.56
CA SER A 178 19.03 -5.23 21.91
C SER A 178 19.49 -4.62 20.59
N VAL A 179 20.70 -4.04 20.52
CA VAL A 179 21.23 -3.49 19.26
C VAL A 179 21.47 -4.60 18.24
N ALA A 180 22.12 -5.71 18.62
CA ALA A 180 22.32 -6.84 17.72
C ALA A 180 20.99 -7.45 17.23
N SER A 181 19.99 -7.54 18.11
CA SER A 181 18.65 -8.05 17.76
C SER A 181 17.87 -7.10 16.86
N LEU A 182 18.00 -5.78 17.06
CA LEU A 182 17.41 -4.77 16.20
C LEU A 182 18.04 -4.80 14.80
N VAL A 183 19.37 -4.89 14.72
CA VAL A 183 20.09 -5.01 13.44
C VAL A 183 19.70 -6.31 12.72
N ALA A 184 19.61 -7.44 13.44
CA ALA A 184 19.19 -8.70 12.85
C ALA A 184 17.72 -8.66 12.37
N THR A 185 16.83 -8.04 13.13
CA THR A 185 15.41 -7.87 12.77
C THR A 185 15.27 -6.97 11.56
N TYR A 186 15.96 -5.83 11.53
CA TYR A 186 15.99 -4.93 10.38
C TYR A 186 16.56 -5.62 9.15
N GLY A 187 17.67 -6.36 9.29
CA GLY A 187 18.26 -7.12 8.19
C GLY A 187 17.28 -8.16 7.61
N LYS A 188 16.59 -8.93 8.47
CA LYS A 188 15.54 -9.86 8.04
C LYS A 188 14.40 -9.14 7.32
N TYR A 189 13.94 -8.01 7.86
CA TYR A 189 12.92 -7.18 7.24
C TYR A 189 13.35 -6.65 5.87
N SER A 190 14.55 -6.09 5.74
CA SER A 190 15.08 -5.56 4.48
C SER A 190 15.23 -6.63 3.41
N VAL A 191 15.72 -7.82 3.78
CA VAL A 191 15.80 -8.97 2.87
C VAL A 191 14.41 -9.45 2.47
N ASN A 192 13.50 -9.62 3.43
CA ASN A 192 12.12 -10.03 3.16
C ASN A 192 11.40 -9.04 2.23
N ARG A 193 11.60 -7.74 2.46
CA ARG A 193 11.06 -6.68 1.60
C ARG A 193 11.64 -6.77 0.19
N TYR A 194 12.95 -7.00 0.06
CA TYR A 194 13.61 -7.11 -1.23
C TYR A 194 13.10 -8.30 -2.06
N ILE A 195 13.00 -9.49 -1.47
CA ILE A 195 12.55 -10.68 -2.20
C ILE A 195 11.08 -10.63 -2.59
N ASN A 196 10.26 -9.88 -1.84
CA ASN A 196 8.83 -9.70 -2.12
C ASN A 196 8.55 -8.49 -3.01
N ASP A 197 9.57 -7.69 -3.39
CA ASP A 197 9.37 -6.58 -4.32
C ASP A 197 8.86 -7.09 -5.67
N ILE A 198 7.92 -6.35 -6.26
CA ILE A 198 7.26 -6.73 -7.51
C ILE A 198 8.23 -6.83 -8.70
N GLY A 199 9.36 -6.12 -8.64
CA GLY A 199 10.44 -6.20 -9.63
C GLY A 199 11.40 -7.37 -9.44
N VAL A 200 11.30 -8.13 -8.34
CA VAL A 200 12.21 -9.24 -8.00
C VAL A 200 11.50 -10.58 -7.95
N ARG A 201 10.28 -10.60 -7.41
CA ARG A 201 9.49 -11.82 -7.23
C ARG A 201 9.14 -12.47 -8.57
N ARG A 202 8.89 -13.79 -8.56
CA ARG A 202 8.63 -14.59 -9.78
C ARG A 202 7.15 -14.90 -10.02
N ASP A 203 6.31 -14.71 -9.01
CA ASP A 203 4.87 -14.96 -9.02
C ASP A 203 4.08 -13.70 -9.40
N VAL A 204 4.54 -13.01 -10.45
CA VAL A 204 3.85 -11.87 -11.05
C VAL A 204 3.49 -12.18 -12.51
N MET A 205 2.34 -11.68 -12.94
CA MET A 205 1.91 -11.72 -14.33
C MET A 205 1.78 -10.30 -14.87
N ARG A 206 2.09 -10.15 -16.17
CA ARG A 206 1.75 -8.93 -16.90
C ARG A 206 0.24 -8.90 -17.10
N VAL A 207 -0.35 -7.77 -16.76
CA VAL A 207 -1.78 -7.54 -16.92
C VAL A 207 -2.07 -7.36 -18.40
N VAL A 208 -2.88 -8.25 -18.94
CA VAL A 208 -3.48 -8.12 -20.27
C VAL A 208 -4.87 -7.54 -20.07
N LEU A 209 -5.13 -6.40 -20.71
CA LEU A 209 -6.41 -5.71 -20.63
C LEU A 209 -7.29 -6.24 -21.76
N GLU A 210 -8.50 -6.66 -21.43
CA GLU A 210 -9.50 -7.07 -22.42
C GLU A 210 -10.13 -5.81 -23.06
N GLU A 211 -10.68 -5.93 -24.26
CA GLU A 211 -11.36 -4.81 -24.94
C GLU A 211 -12.73 -4.47 -24.30
#